data_AF-A0A8R7UD06-F1
#
_entry.id   AF-A0A8R7UD06-F1
#
_cell.length_a   1.000
_cell.length_b   1.000
_cell.length_c   1.000
_cell.angle_alpha   90.00
_cell.angle_beta   90.00
_cell.angle_gamma   90.00
#
_symmetry.space_group_name_H-M   'P 1'
#
loop_
_entity.id
_entity.type
_entity.pdbx_description
1 polymer ?
#
loop_
_entity_poly.entity_id
_entity_poly.type
_entity_poly.pdbx_seq_one_letter_code
_entity_poly.pdbx_strand_id
1 'polypeptide(L)'
;MKQTVKAYVAECAICKQAKPEHVKYPRLLQPLPVPKQAWEMVTLDFVEGLPTSKRFNSILVVVDKLTRYAHFVPLRHLSPSGSQGLHGQCVQIAWSSGCNGV
;
A
#
# COMPACT_ATOMS: atom_id res chain seq x y z
N MET A 1 -12.45 43.37 -2.41
CA MET A 1 -12.39 42.61 -3.69
C MET A 1 -11.67 41.27 -3.56
N LYS A 2 -10.41 41.21 -3.10
CA LYS A 2 -9.63 39.94 -3.03
C LYS A 2 -10.29 38.84 -2.18
N GLN A 3 -10.97 39.19 -1.09
CA GLN A 3 -11.66 38.24 -0.21
C GLN A 3 -12.88 37.59 -0.88
N THR A 4 -13.68 38.37 -1.61
CA THR A 4 -14.84 37.89 -2.36
C THR A 4 -14.44 36.90 -3.44
N VAL A 5 -13.35 37.18 -4.16
CA VAL A 5 -12.80 36.25 -5.17
C VAL A 5 -12.33 34.95 -4.52
N LYS A 6 -11.67 35.01 -3.35
CA LYS A 6 -11.27 33.81 -2.61
C LYS A 6 -12.47 32.98 -2.16
N ALA A 7 -13.52 33.62 -1.63
CA ALA A 7 -14.75 32.92 -1.22
C ALA A 7 -15.44 32.24 -2.41
N TYR A 8 -15.57 32.95 -3.53
CA TYR A 8 -16.15 32.40 -4.76
C TYR A 8 -15.35 31.20 -5.30
N VAL A 9 -14.02 31.31 -5.38
CA VAL A 9 -13.15 30.21 -5.82
C VAL A 9 -13.19 29.03 -4.84
N ALA A 10 -13.37 29.29 -3.55
CA ALA A 10 -13.51 28.26 -2.51
C ALA A 10 -14.89 27.59 -2.50
N GLU A 11 -15.89 28.11 -3.20
CA GLU A 11 -17.22 27.50 -3.32
C GLU A 11 -17.43 26.85 -4.70
N CYS A 12 -16.76 27.34 -5.74
CA CYS A 12 -16.87 26.84 -7.11
C CYS A 12 -16.39 25.38 -7.25
N ALA A 13 -17.29 24.49 -7.69
CA ALA A 13 -17.02 23.07 -7.89
C ALA A 13 -15.93 22.81 -8.95
N ILE A 14 -15.97 23.55 -10.07
CA ILE A 14 -15.00 23.42 -11.17
C ILE A 14 -13.59 23.78 -10.70
N CYS A 15 -13.46 24.87 -9.92
CA CYS A 15 -12.18 25.29 -9.38
C CYS A 15 -11.60 24.29 -8.37
N LYS A 16 -12.44 23.68 -7.51
CA LYS A 16 -12.02 22.64 -6.56
C LYS A 16 -11.51 21.38 -7.24
N GLN A 17 -12.18 20.96 -8.32
CA GLN A 17 -11.77 19.77 -9.07
C GLN A 17 -10.52 20.01 -9.90
N ALA A 18 -10.41 21.16 -10.56
CA ALA A 18 -9.26 21.51 -11.38
C ALA A 18 -8.00 21.84 -10.56
N LYS A 19 -8.18 22.34 -9.32
CA LYS A 19 -7.08 22.71 -8.44
C LYS A 19 -7.26 22.02 -7.07
N PRO A 20 -6.78 20.78 -6.92
CA PRO A 20 -6.74 20.13 -5.61
C PRO A 20 -5.94 20.99 -4.63
N GLU A 21 -6.32 20.93 -3.36
CA GLU A 21 -5.69 21.73 -2.33
C GLU A 21 -4.21 21.35 -2.20
N HIS A 22 -3.32 22.33 -2.36
CA HIS A 22 -1.88 22.13 -2.19
C HIS A 22 -1.51 22.20 -0.70
N VAL A 23 -2.13 21.31 0.09
CA VAL A 23 -1.77 21.07 1.48
C VAL A 23 -0.63 20.07 1.53
N LYS A 24 0.25 20.27 2.52
CA LYS A 24 1.23 19.24 2.85
C LYS A 24 0.44 17.99 3.23
N TYR A 25 0.83 16.84 2.69
CA TYR A 25 0.34 15.57 3.21
C TYR A 25 0.45 15.57 4.74
N PRO A 26 -0.59 15.13 5.46
CA PRO A 26 -0.54 15.03 6.91
C PRO A 26 0.71 14.21 7.28
N ARG A 27 1.70 14.87 7.89
CA ARG A 27 3.07 14.35 8.00
C ARG A 27 3.24 13.34 9.14
N LEU A 28 2.14 12.80 9.66
CA LEU A 28 2.16 11.83 10.73
C LEU A 28 1.85 10.46 10.14
N LEU A 29 2.90 9.82 9.60
CA LEU A 29 2.87 8.38 9.41
C LEU A 29 2.73 7.78 10.80
N GLN A 30 1.54 7.26 11.15
CA GLN A 30 1.36 6.52 12.38
C GLN A 30 2.28 5.30 12.30
N PRO A 31 3.31 5.19 13.17
CA PRO A 31 4.15 4.01 13.16
C PRO A 31 3.27 2.82 13.55
N LEU A 32 3.37 1.77 12.76
CA LEU A 32 2.68 0.52 13.04
C LEU A 32 3.22 -0.06 14.36
N PRO A 33 2.34 -0.58 15.22
CA PRO A 33 2.78 -1.18 16.48
C PRO A 33 3.74 -2.32 16.19
N VAL A 34 4.79 -2.44 17.03
CA VAL A 34 5.73 -3.55 16.92
C VAL A 34 5.02 -4.83 17.38
N PRO A 35 4.97 -5.88 16.55
CA PRO A 35 4.40 -7.18 16.93
C PRO A 35 5.18 -7.79 18.10
N LYS A 36 4.51 -8.62 18.92
CA LYS A 36 5.10 -9.29 20.08
C LYS A 36 5.58 -10.69 19.75
N GLN A 37 5.00 -11.32 18.72
CA GLN A 37 5.35 -12.66 18.28
C GLN A 37 5.84 -12.67 16.83
N ALA A 38 6.75 -13.59 16.51
CA ALA A 38 7.16 -13.81 15.12
C ALA A 38 5.93 -14.19 14.29
N TRP A 39 5.85 -13.71 13.05
CA TRP A 39 4.74 -13.99 12.12
C TRP A 39 3.40 -13.33 12.44
N GLU A 40 3.31 -12.52 13.49
CA GLU A 40 2.10 -11.76 13.82
C GLU A 40 1.85 -10.62 12.81
N MET A 41 2.92 -10.01 12.31
CA MET A 41 2.85 -8.94 11.31
C MET A 41 3.86 -9.18 10.19
N VAL A 42 3.34 -9.52 9.01
CA VAL A 42 4.13 -9.68 7.80
C VAL A 42 3.82 -8.57 6.80
N THR A 43 4.83 -8.15 6.04
CA THR A 43 4.67 -7.32 4.86
C THR A 43 4.89 -8.12 3.61
N LEU A 44 4.01 -7.93 2.64
CA LEU A 44 4.08 -8.55 1.33
C LEU A 44 4.50 -7.49 0.31
N ASP A 45 5.42 -7.86 -0.56
CA ASP A 45 5.85 -7.02 -1.68
C ASP A 45 5.95 -7.87 -2.96
N PHE A 46 5.65 -7.26 -4.11
CA PHE A 46 5.70 -7.91 -5.41
C PHE A 46 6.74 -7.21 -6.29
N VAL A 47 7.78 -7.96 -6.65
CA VAL A 47 8.78 -7.51 -7.62
C VAL A 47 8.37 -8.05 -8.99
N GLU A 48 7.81 -7.18 -9.83
CA GLU A 48 7.40 -7.47 -11.20
C GLU A 48 8.39 -6.91 -12.22
N GLY A 49 8.26 -7.32 -13.49
CA GLY A 49 9.08 -6.79 -14.59
C GLY A 49 10.48 -7.42 -14.71
N LEU A 50 10.70 -8.60 -14.10
CA LEU A 50 11.95 -9.33 -14.24
C LEU A 50 12.02 -10.07 -15.58
N PRO A 51 13.22 -10.21 -16.18
CA PRO A 51 13.38 -11.02 -17.37
C PRO A 51 12.97 -12.47 -17.08
N THR A 52 12.13 -13.04 -17.93
CA THR A 52 11.55 -14.37 -17.72
C THR A 52 12.65 -15.44 -17.61
N SER A 53 12.75 -16.06 -16.45
CA SER A 53 13.66 -17.19 -16.22
C SER A 53 12.84 -18.39 -15.76
N LYS A 54 13.01 -19.54 -16.42
CA LYS A 54 12.27 -20.78 -16.09
C LYS A 54 10.74 -20.63 -16.00
N ARG A 55 10.15 -19.72 -16.80
CA ARG A 55 8.70 -19.38 -16.85
C ARG A 55 8.18 -18.55 -15.67
N PHE A 56 9.05 -18.05 -14.80
CA PHE A 56 8.72 -17.10 -13.74
C PHE A 56 9.22 -15.71 -14.15
N ASN A 57 8.48 -14.67 -13.77
CA ASN A 57 8.80 -13.28 -14.12
C ASN A 57 8.40 -12.28 -13.02
N SER A 58 7.91 -12.77 -11.89
CA SER A 58 7.65 -11.98 -10.69
C SER A 58 8.13 -12.73 -9.45
N ILE A 59 8.44 -11.98 -8.38
CA ILE A 59 8.82 -12.55 -7.08
C ILE A 59 7.90 -11.95 -6.01
N LEU A 60 7.25 -12.81 -5.23
CA LEU A 60 6.57 -12.42 -4.01
C LEU A 60 7.56 -12.48 -2.84
N VAL A 61 7.72 -11.34 -2.18
CA VAL A 61 8.57 -11.19 -0.99
C VAL A 61 7.68 -11.10 0.23
N VAL A 62 7.82 -12.06 1.15
CA VAL A 62 7.13 -12.06 2.45
C VAL A 62 8.15 -11.73 3.52
N VAL A 63 7.99 -10.61 4.23
CA VAL A 63 8.92 -10.17 5.27
C VAL A 63 8.22 -10.11 6.61
N ASP A 64 8.73 -10.83 7.61
CA ASP A 64 8.28 -10.69 9.00
C ASP A 64 8.85 -9.40 9.61
N LYS A 65 7.97 -8.57 10.19
CA LYS A 65 8.39 -7.28 10.78
C LYS A 65 9.25 -7.45 12.03
N LEU A 66 9.04 -8.53 12.80
CA LEU A 66 9.77 -8.74 14.04
C LEU A 66 11.20 -9.25 13.77
N THR A 67 11.31 -10.36 13.05
CA THR A 67 12.60 -11.04 12.81
C THR A 67 13.37 -10.49 11.62
N ARG A 68 12.71 -9.70 10.75
CA ARG A 68 13.22 -9.26 9.43
C ARG A 68 13.56 -10.43 8.51
N TYR A 69 12.99 -11.60 8.77
CA TYR A 69 13.16 -12.76 7.91
C TYR A 69 12.34 -12.60 6.64
N ALA A 70 12.93 -12.92 5.50
CA ALA A 70 12.33 -12.75 4.18
C ALA A 70 12.22 -14.09 3.45
N HIS A 71 11.03 -14.38 2.93
CA HIS A 71 10.77 -15.49 2.01
C HIS A 71 10.57 -14.97 0.60
N PHE A 72 11.31 -15.55 -0.35
CA PHE A 72 11.20 -15.24 -1.77
C PHE A 72 10.49 -16.39 -2.48
N VAL A 73 9.28 -16.13 -2.97
CA VAL A 73 8.48 -17.10 -3.71
C VAL A 73 8.44 -16.69 -5.18
N PRO A 74 9.02 -17.47 -6.11
CA PRO A 74 8.95 -17.16 -7.53
C PRO A 74 7.51 -17.37 -8.04
N LEU A 75 6.98 -16.37 -8.74
CA LEU A 75 5.65 -16.38 -9.33
C LEU A 75 5.72 -16.22 -10.85
N ARG A 76 4.74 -16.82 -11.53
CA ARG A 76 4.49 -16.59 -12.95
C ARG A 76 3.47 -15.46 -13.03
N HIS A 77 3.65 -14.56 -13.99
CA HIS A 77 2.77 -13.42 -14.20
C HIS A 77 1.33 -13.92 -14.24
N LEU A 78 0.50 -13.36 -13.40
CA LEU A 78 -0.92 -13.34 -13.71
C LEU A 78 -1.09 -12.25 -14.76
N SER A 79 -1.28 -12.63 -16.02
CA SER A 79 -1.68 -11.69 -17.07
C SER A 79 -2.83 -10.81 -16.53
N PRO A 80 -2.69 -9.48 -16.48
CA PRO A 80 -3.67 -8.63 -15.82
C PRO A 80 -4.76 -8.33 -16.84
N SER A 81 -5.78 -9.20 -16.92
CA SER A 81 -7.07 -8.81 -17.51
C SER A 81 -8.01 -8.18 -16.47
N GLY A 82 -7.51 -7.81 -15.28
CA GLY A 82 -8.40 -7.32 -14.22
C GLY A 82 -7.80 -6.62 -13.00
N SER A 83 -6.58 -6.10 -13.02
CA SER A 83 -6.03 -5.32 -11.89
C SER A 83 -5.71 -3.88 -12.30
N GLN A 84 -6.76 -3.09 -12.50
CA GLN A 84 -6.62 -1.64 -12.41
C GLN A 84 -6.33 -1.27 -10.95
N GLY A 85 -5.13 -0.76 -10.69
CA GLY A 85 -4.88 0.13 -9.56
C GLY A 85 -4.60 -0.54 -8.20
N LEU A 86 -3.43 -1.16 -8.05
CA LEU A 86 -2.77 -1.24 -6.74
C LEU A 86 -1.39 -0.58 -6.82
N HIS A 87 -1.40 0.71 -7.15
CA HIS A 87 -0.27 1.58 -6.90
C HIS A 87 -0.17 1.79 -5.38
N GLY A 88 0.72 1.05 -4.71
CA GLY A 88 1.21 1.38 -3.38
C GLY A 88 0.39 0.91 -2.18
N GLN A 89 -0.33 -0.22 -2.26
CA GLN A 89 -0.88 -0.82 -1.03
C GLN A 89 0.17 -1.74 -0.40
N CYS A 90 0.78 -1.23 0.67
CA CYS A 90 1.37 -2.05 1.73
C CYS A 90 0.25 -2.96 2.25
N VAL A 91 0.14 -4.17 1.71
CA VAL A 91 -0.80 -5.18 2.20
C VAL A 91 -0.22 -5.69 3.52
N GLN A 92 -0.51 -4.97 4.59
CA GLN A 92 -0.35 -5.47 5.94
C GLN A 92 -1.50 -6.41 6.22
N ILE A 93 -1.25 -7.70 6.06
CA ILE A 93 -2.18 -8.71 6.55
C ILE A 93 -1.98 -8.78 8.06
N ALA A 94 -2.76 -8.02 8.81
CA ALA A 94 -2.96 -8.27 10.23
C ALA A 94 -3.74 -9.58 10.33
N TRP A 95 -3.06 -10.68 10.67
CA TRP A 95 -3.73 -11.91 11.05
C TRP A 95 -4.42 -11.67 12.39
N SER A 96 -5.71 -11.38 12.36
CA SER A 96 -6.58 -11.52 13.53
C SER A 96 -6.75 -13.02 13.78
N SER A 97 -5.76 -13.66 14.41
CA SER A 97 -5.91 -15.01 14.95
C SER A 97 -6.73 -14.93 16.23
N GLY A 98 -8.03 -14.70 16.06
CA GLY A 98 -9.04 -15.11 17.01
C GLY A 98 -9.28 -16.61 16.88
N CYS A 99 -8.47 -17.41 17.56
CA CYS A 99 -8.81 -18.80 17.92
C CYS A 99 -8.49 -19.00 19.41
N ASN A 100 -9.48 -18.70 20.25
CA ASN A 100 -9.58 -19.26 21.60
C ASN A 100 -9.98 -20.74 21.51
N GLY A 101 -9.45 -21.55 22.43
CA GLY A 101 -9.80 -22.94 22.72
C GLY A 101 -8.58 -23.61 23.35
N VAL A 102 -8.42 -23.57 24.68
CA VAL A 102 -8.96 -24.54 25.65
C VAL A 102 -8.74 -25.97 25.19
#